data_AF-A0A9D8LBW4-F1
#
_entry.id   AF-A0A9D8LBW4-F1
#
_cell.length_a   1.000
_cell.length_b   1.000
_cell.length_c   1.000
_cell.angle_alpha   90.00
_cell.angle_beta   90.00
_cell.angle_gamma   90.00
#
_symmetry.space_group_name_H-M   'P 1'
#
loop_
_entity.id
_entity.type
_entity.pdbx_description
1 polymer ?
#
loop_
_entity_poly.entity_id
_entity_poly.type
_entity_poly.pdbx_seq_one_letter_code
_entity_poly.pdbx_strand_id
1 'polypeptide(L)' 'MQAFTSFTRDAFAAFRAAARPGPVQMLNLIRLHERAQYPDEREASGTDAFAAYGRISAPVLARLGGRILWRGDFEQAL' A
#
# COMPACT_ATOMS: atom_id res chain seq x y z
N MET A 1 -10.47 -11.46 12.04
CA MET A 1 -9.16 -11.62 11.38
C MET A 1 -8.32 -10.40 11.70
N GLN A 2 -7.05 -10.56 12.08
CA GLN A 2 -6.18 -9.43 12.40
C GLN A 2 -5.83 -8.67 11.11
N ALA A 3 -5.94 -7.34 11.12
CA ALA A 3 -5.62 -6.49 9.98
C ALA A 3 -4.29 -5.76 10.22
N PHE A 4 -3.42 -5.73 9.22
CA PHE A 4 -2.16 -5.00 9.23
C PHE A 4 -2.26 -3.83 8.24
N THR A 5 -2.74 -2.69 8.71
CA THR A 5 -3.03 -1.51 7.87
C THR A 5 -1.98 -0.40 7.97
N SER A 6 -1.04 -0.52 8.91
CA SER A 6 0.05 0.44 9.13
C SER A 6 1.27 -0.25 9.75
N PHE A 7 2.41 0.43 9.73
CA PHE A 7 3.64 -0.02 10.37
C PHE A 7 3.71 0.48 11.82
N THR A 8 4.35 -0.29 12.70
CA THR A 8 4.73 0.23 14.01
C THR A 8 5.87 1.24 13.86
N ARG A 9 5.97 2.17 14.82
CA ARG A 9 7.06 3.15 14.88
C ARG A 9 8.44 2.48 14.84
N ASP A 10 8.60 1.40 15.59
CA ASP A 10 9.89 0.71 15.74
C ASP A 10 10.27 -0.04 14.46
N ALA A 11 9.31 -0.70 13.80
CA ALA A 11 9.56 -1.36 12.51
C ALA A 11 9.96 -0.35 11.43
N PHE A 12 9.31 0.81 11.39
CA PHE A 12 9.66 1.87 10.44
C PHE A 12 11.04 2.48 10.75
N ALA A 13 11.38 2.66 12.03
CA ALA A 13 12.71 3.11 12.43
C ALA A 13 13.81 2.14 11.99
N ALA A 14 13.61 0.83 12.22
CA ALA A 14 14.53 -0.21 11.80
C ALA A 14 14.72 -0.25 10.27
N PHE A 15 13.63 -0.11 9.51
CA PHE A 15 13.70 -0.06 8.04
C PHE A 15 14.59 1.09 7.54
N ARG A 16 14.44 2.30 8.11
CA ARG A 16 15.26 3.47 7.75
C ARG A 16 16.73 3.29 8.14
N ALA A 17 17.01 2.67 9.29
CA ALA A 17 18.36 2.49 9.82
C ALA A 17 19.21 1.48 9.03
N ALA A 18 18.58 0.56 8.28
CA ALA A 18 19.27 -0.54 7.63
C ALA A 18 20.26 -0.13 6.52
N ALA A 19 20.23 1.13 6.04
CA ALA A 19 21.23 1.76 5.17
C ALA A 19 21.78 0.88 4.02
N ARG A 20 20.93 0.09 3.36
CA ARG A 20 21.32 -0.85 2.31
C ARG A 20 21.59 -0.11 0.98
N PRO A 21 22.65 -0.46 0.22
CA PRO A 21 22.86 0.08 -1.12
C PRO A 21 21.84 -0.49 -2.12
N GLY A 22 21.48 0.31 -3.12
CA GLY A 22 20.61 -0.10 -4.23
C GLY A 22 19.11 0.15 -4.03
N PRO A 23 18.27 -0.23 -5.01
CA PRO A 23 16.83 -0.01 -4.95
C PRO A 23 16.17 -0.94 -3.93
N VAL A 24 15.09 -0.46 -3.31
CA VAL A 24 14.19 -1.29 -2.50
C VAL A 24 12.99 -1.72 -3.35
N GLN A 25 12.74 -3.02 -3.43
CA GLN A 25 11.52 -3.56 -4.03
C GLN A 25 10.48 -3.79 -2.93
N MET A 26 9.34 -3.11 -3.01
CA MET A 26 8.26 -3.21 -2.04
C MET A 26 7.17 -4.14 -2.60
N LEU A 27 7.01 -5.34 -2.02
CA LEU A 27 5.92 -6.25 -2.35
C LEU A 27 4.66 -5.87 -1.57
N ASN A 28 3.56 -5.67 -2.28
CA ASN A 28 2.26 -5.34 -1.68
C ASN A 28 1.27 -6.46 -1.98
N LEU A 29 0.72 -7.08 -0.93
CA LEU A 29 -0.42 -7.99 -1.00
C LEU A 29 -1.58 -7.32 -0.29
N ILE A 30 -2.62 -6.95 -1.05
CA ILE A 30 -3.66 -6.06 -0.55
C ILE A 30 -4.99 -6.80 -0.59
N ARG A 31 -5.62 -6.90 0.58
CA ARG A 31 -7.01 -7.33 0.73
C ARG A 31 -7.86 -6.09 1.04
N LEU A 32 -8.79 -5.78 0.17
CA LEU A 32 -9.68 -4.63 0.33
C LEU A 32 -10.92 -5.02 1.12
N HIS A 33 -11.46 -4.06 1.87
CA HIS A 33 -12.79 -4.21 2.47
C HIS A 33 -13.87 -4.06 1.39
N GLU A 34 -15.04 -4.65 1.61
CA GLU A 34 -16.20 -4.42 0.74
C GLU A 34 -16.61 -2.94 0.79
N ARG A 35 -16.71 -2.38 2.01
CA ARG A 35 -16.99 -0.97 2.28
C ARG A 35 -15.76 -0.29 2.89
N ALA A 36 -15.40 0.89 2.38
CA ALA A 36 -14.31 1.68 2.92
C ALA A 36 -14.62 2.18 4.35
N GLN A 37 -13.60 2.23 5.20
CA GLN A 37 -13.71 2.62 6.60
C GLN A 37 -13.22 4.06 6.80
N TYR A 38 -14.00 5.02 6.30
CA TYR A 38 -13.68 6.44 6.49
C TYR A 38 -14.22 6.97 7.83
N PRO A 39 -13.45 7.79 8.58
CA PRO A 39 -13.91 8.38 9.84
C PRO A 39 -15.09 9.34 9.71
N ASP A 40 -15.28 9.93 8.52
CA ASP A 40 -16.38 10.84 8.20
C ASP A 40 -17.60 10.13 7.62
N GLU A 41 -17.65 8.80 7.75
CA GLU A 41 -18.78 7.94 7.38
C GLU A 41 -19.20 8.02 5.90
N ARG A 42 -18.39 8.62 5.02
CA ARG A 42 -18.67 8.65 3.58
C ARG A 42 -18.78 7.23 3.03
N GLU A 43 -19.76 6.99 2.18
CA GLU A 43 -19.93 5.70 1.52
C GLU A 43 -19.01 5.57 0.29
N ALA A 44 -18.21 4.51 0.27
CA ALA A 44 -17.41 4.09 -0.87
C ALA A 44 -17.10 2.60 -0.77
N SER A 45 -16.89 1.94 -1.91
CA SER A 45 -16.32 0.58 -1.91
C SER A 45 -14.83 0.63 -1.55
N GLY A 46 -14.28 -0.47 -1.03
CA GLY A 46 -12.83 -0.54 -0.81
C GLY A 46 -12.02 -0.44 -2.11
N THR A 47 -12.58 -0.91 -3.23
CA THR A 47 -11.98 -0.76 -4.57
C THR A 47 -11.91 0.70 -5.00
N ASP A 48 -12.97 1.48 -4.80
CA ASP A 48 -12.98 2.91 -5.14
C ASP A 48 -12.01 3.69 -4.26
N ALA A 49 -11.97 3.38 -2.96
CA ALA A 49 -11.04 4.01 -2.03
C ALA A 49 -9.57 3.71 -2.41
N PHE A 50 -9.27 2.46 -2.78
CA PHE A 50 -7.92 2.08 -3.19
C PHE A 50 -7.52 2.68 -4.54
N ALA A 51 -8.45 2.77 -5.49
CA ALA A 51 -8.23 3.45 -6.76
C ALA A 51 -7.97 4.96 -6.56
N ALA A 52 -8.72 5.61 -5.66
CA ALA A 52 -8.49 7.00 -5.30
C ALA A 52 -7.12 7.21 -4.66
N TYR A 53 -6.72 6.34 -3.73
CA TYR A 53 -5.36 6.33 -3.15
C TYR A 53 -4.29 6.24 -4.24
N GLY A 54 -4.43 5.29 -5.18
CA GLY A 54 -3.50 5.12 -6.29
C GLY A 54 -3.38 6.37 -7.16
N ARG A 55 -4.52 6.97 -7.55
CA ARG A 55 -4.56 8.21 -8.35
C ARG A 55 -3.86 9.38 -7.67
N ILE A 56 -4.07 9.56 -6.36
CA ILE A 56 -3.53 10.69 -5.60
C ILE A 56 -2.04 10.49 -5.30
N SER A 57 -1.62 9.26 -4.96
CA SER A 57 -0.25 8.96 -4.54
C SER A 57 0.73 8.75 -5.71
N ALA A 58 0.25 8.27 -6.86
CA ALA A 58 1.12 7.93 -7.99
C ALA A 58 2.03 9.08 -8.47
N PRO A 59 1.58 10.35 -8.58
CA PRO A 59 2.46 11.44 -8.99
C PRO A 59 3.61 11.71 -8.00
N VAL A 60 3.34 11.58 -6.70
CA VAL A 60 4.36 11.74 -5.65
C VAL A 60 5.38 10.60 -5.73
N LEU A 61 4.90 9.36 -5.86
CA LEU A 61 5.76 8.19 -5.99
C LEU A 61 6.67 8.29 -7.23
N ALA A 62 6.11 8.68 -8.38
CA ALA A 62 6.86 8.85 -9.62
C ALA A 62 7.94 9.94 -9.50
N ARG A 63 7.61 11.08 -8.89
CA ARG A 63 8.59 12.18 -8.65
C ARG A 63 9.77 11.74 -7.79
N LEU A 64 9.57 10.78 -6.89
CA LEU A 64 10.61 10.21 -6.03
C LEU A 64 11.36 9.02 -6.68
N GLY A 65 11.09 8.72 -7.97
CA GLY A 65 11.73 7.62 -8.70
C GLY A 65 11.09 6.25 -8.50
N GLY A 66 9.96 6.19 -7.76
CA GLY A 66 9.20 4.97 -7.57
C GLY A 66 8.43 4.57 -8.83
N ARG A 67 8.33 3.27 -9.07
CA ARG A 67 7.60 2.70 -10.21
C ARG A 67 7.07 1.30 -9.88
N ILE A 68 6.01 0.90 -10.55
CA ILE A 68 5.49 -0.47 -10.48
C ILE A 68 6.38 -1.33 -11.39
N LEU A 69 7.12 -2.27 -10.79
CA LEU A 69 7.93 -3.24 -11.55
C LEU A 69 7.10 -4.42 -12.05
N TRP A 70 6.06 -4.78 -11.30
CA TRP A 70 5.19 -5.90 -11.58
C TRP A 70 3.81 -5.66 -10.96
N ARG A 71 2.76 -6.15 -11.63
CA ARG A 71 1.38 -6.23 -11.16
C ARG A 71 0.76 -7.49 -11.74
N GLY A 72 -0.06 -8.17 -10.96
CA GLY A 72 -0.82 -9.33 -11.41
C GLY A 72 -2.18 -9.38 -10.74
N ASP A 73 -3.10 -10.09 -11.37
CA ASP A 73 -4.39 -10.44 -10.80
C ASP A 73 -4.22 -11.72 -9.96
N PHE A 74 -4.75 -11.70 -8.74
CA PHE A 74 -4.62 -12.81 -7.81
C PHE A 74 -5.62 -13.92 -8.16
N GLU A 75 -5.13 -15.14 -8.39
CA GLU A 75 -5.96 -16.31 -8.68
C GLU A 75 -6.06 -17.26 -7.49
N GLN A 76 -4.93 -17.57 -6.83
CA GLN A 76 -4.84 -18.60 -5.79
C GLN A 76 -3.63 -18.40 -4.86
N ALA A 77 -3.77 -18.78 -3.59
CA ALA A 77 -2.67 -19.07 -2.66
C ALA A 77 -2.83 -20.51 -2.16
N LEU A 78 -1.74 -21.29 -2.14
CA LEU A 78 -1.69 -22.68 -1.70
C LEU A 78 -1.20 -22.79 -0.25
#